data_AF-A0A8C5N0H4-F1
#
_entry.id   AF-A0A8C5N0H4-F1
#
_cell.length_a   1.000
_cell.length_b   1.000
_cell.length_c   1.000
_cell.angle_alpha   90.00
_cell.angle_beta   90.00
_cell.angle_gamma   90.00
#
_symmetry.space_group_name_H-M   'P 1'
#
loop_
_entity.id
_entity.type
_entity.pdbx_description
1 polymer ?
#
loop_
_entity_poly.entity_id
_entity_poly.type
_entity_poly.pdbx_seq_one_letter_code
_entity_poly.pdbx_strand_id
1 'polypeptide(L)'
;MRDLHLQISRLCAEEVCANDQSSLARLTNLRKSLASLLSSSYHGAYLRSKAFFHLHGDKSGKLLARMLAKRRSTTYIARLRDARGTLQRLPTTLLQIIHDYYASLYDLGGGGEEVCPHDLEGKRSAILAYLSKHSTRHVSEQTADLLDNPLMAEELAQALKSSKSGKSPGPDGLPIWYYKRFAPQLSPHLLLALNELTTGIPLPTQTLGANITLLPKEGKDLDCCASYRPISLLNCDLKLFAKVLAERLQPFLPDLVHADQVGFVSGREARDNTMRTLQLMHHARHSSQDLALLSTDAEKAFDRVDWDFISTLTHAGLGPNLRTWIGALYGDTTARVCVNGAFTAPFAIRNGTRQGCPLSPLLFVLTLEPFLTAIRTDPNITGVEVGPRQHKVAAYADDFFFFFFLI
;
A
#
# COMPACT_ATOMS: atom_id res chain seq x y z
N MET A 1 1.17 24.65 40.51
CA MET A 1 1.80 23.34 40.26
C MET A 1 2.93 23.04 41.25
N ARG A 2 3.97 23.86 41.37
CA ARG A 2 5.08 23.64 42.33
C ARG A 2 4.60 23.58 43.79
N ASP A 3 3.67 24.46 44.16
CA ASP A 3 3.07 24.48 45.51
C ASP A 3 2.20 23.23 45.81
N LEU A 4 1.39 22.79 44.84
CA LEU A 4 0.63 21.52 44.93
C LEU A 4 1.55 20.31 45.05
N HIS A 5 2.67 20.28 44.33
CA HIS A 5 3.68 19.22 44.47
C HIS A 5 4.31 19.21 45.87
N LEU A 6 4.60 20.37 46.43
CA LEU A 6 5.14 20.50 47.80
C LEU A 6 4.10 20.06 48.84
N GLN A 7 2.83 20.43 48.66
CA GLN A 7 1.74 20.01 49.56
C GLN A 7 1.48 18.50 49.50
N ILE A 8 1.46 17.90 48.30
CA ILE A 8 1.36 16.44 48.14
C ILE A 8 2.57 15.74 48.77
N SER A 9 3.77 16.27 48.59
CA SER A 9 4.99 15.67 49.14
C SER A 9 5.03 15.74 50.67
N ARG A 10 4.54 16.84 51.26
CA ARG A 10 4.41 17.01 52.73
C ARG A 10 3.36 16.05 53.30
N LEU A 11 2.16 15.99 52.71
CA LEU A 11 1.10 15.07 53.16
C LEU A 11 1.51 13.60 53.00
N CYS A 12 2.17 13.24 51.90
CA CYS A 12 2.75 11.89 51.73
C CYS A 12 3.81 11.56 52.80
N ALA A 13 4.56 12.54 53.30
CA ALA A 13 5.58 12.34 54.33
C ALA A 13 4.98 12.27 55.74
N GLU A 14 3.90 13.01 55.99
CA GLU A 14 3.18 13.06 57.27
C GLU A 14 2.27 11.82 57.48
N GLU A 15 1.73 11.22 56.41
CA GLU A 15 0.74 10.12 56.49
C GLU A 15 1.30 8.69 56.43
N VAL A 16 2.62 8.47 56.41
CA VAL A 16 3.20 7.11 56.44
C VAL A 16 2.87 6.36 57.75
N CYS A 17 2.32 7.02 58.78
CA CYS A 17 2.08 6.40 60.09
C CYS A 17 0.62 6.32 60.61
N ALA A 18 -0.41 6.90 59.97
CA ALA A 18 -1.71 7.09 60.65
C ALA A 18 -2.99 6.53 59.98
N ASN A 19 -2.98 6.12 58.71
CA ASN A 19 -4.13 5.52 58.00
C ASN A 19 -5.48 6.28 58.20
N ASP A 20 -5.43 7.61 58.23
CA ASP A 20 -6.60 8.48 58.42
C ASP A 20 -7.35 8.72 57.09
N GLN A 21 -8.64 8.41 57.07
CA GLN A 21 -9.51 8.52 55.89
C GLN A 21 -9.65 9.97 55.37
N SER A 22 -9.61 10.97 56.25
CA SER A 22 -9.75 12.39 55.88
C SER A 22 -8.55 12.87 55.06
N SER A 23 -7.37 12.44 55.47
CA SER A 23 -6.10 12.87 54.90
C SER A 23 -5.85 12.20 53.54
N LEU A 24 -6.23 10.92 53.38
CA LEU A 24 -6.34 10.23 52.08
C LEU A 24 -7.28 10.93 51.08
N ALA A 25 -8.44 11.40 51.54
CA ALA A 25 -9.38 12.14 50.69
C ALA A 25 -8.78 13.48 50.22
N ARG A 26 -8.06 14.18 51.11
CA ARG A 26 -7.36 15.43 50.79
C ARG A 26 -6.23 15.21 49.78
N LEU A 27 -5.44 14.16 49.95
CA LEU A 27 -4.35 13.79 49.04
C LEU A 27 -4.90 13.44 47.65
N THR A 28 -6.00 12.69 47.60
CA THR A 28 -6.70 12.34 46.35
C THR A 28 -7.20 13.59 45.62
N ASN A 29 -7.76 14.56 46.35
CA ASN A 29 -8.22 15.83 45.77
C ASN A 29 -7.06 16.69 45.25
N LEU A 30 -5.94 16.78 45.98
CA LEU A 30 -4.76 17.51 45.52
C LEU A 30 -4.13 16.88 44.27
N ARG A 31 -4.08 15.54 44.20
CA ARG A 31 -3.64 14.81 42.99
C ARG A 31 -4.54 15.07 41.80
N LYS A 32 -5.87 15.05 41.99
CA LYS A 32 -6.84 15.40 40.93
C LYS A 32 -6.66 16.84 40.44
N SER A 33 -6.47 17.79 41.34
CA SER A 33 -6.22 19.20 41.00
C SER A 33 -4.90 19.40 40.23
N LEU A 34 -3.84 18.70 40.63
CA LEU A 34 -2.56 18.72 39.92
C LEU A 34 -2.69 18.10 38.52
N ALA A 35 -3.37 16.96 38.40
CA ALA A 35 -3.61 16.29 37.12
C ALA A 35 -4.43 17.17 36.15
N SER A 36 -5.45 17.86 36.66
CA SER A 36 -6.24 18.82 35.89
C SER A 36 -5.39 19.98 35.33
N LEU A 37 -4.54 20.57 36.18
CA LEU A 37 -3.64 21.65 35.75
C LEU A 37 -2.60 21.20 34.73
N LEU A 38 -2.02 20.01 34.92
CA LEU A 38 -1.10 19.42 33.95
C LEU A 38 -1.79 19.17 32.61
N SER A 39 -2.99 18.57 32.63
CA SER A 39 -3.78 18.32 31.43
C SER A 39 -4.07 19.61 30.64
N SER A 40 -4.48 20.68 31.34
CA SER A 40 -4.70 22.00 30.74
C SER A 40 -3.41 22.58 30.13
N SER A 41 -2.28 22.47 30.82
CA SER A 41 -0.98 22.93 30.33
C SER A 41 -0.52 22.15 29.08
N TYR A 42 -0.63 20.82 29.11
CA TYR A 42 -0.33 19.95 27.97
C TYR A 42 -1.23 20.26 26.78
N HIS A 43 -2.54 20.45 27.00
CA HIS A 43 -3.47 20.83 25.96
C HIS A 43 -3.08 22.18 25.33
N GLY A 44 -2.75 23.19 26.13
CA GLY A 44 -2.26 24.47 25.64
C GLY A 44 -0.94 24.36 24.86
N ALA A 45 0.01 23.55 25.32
CA ALA A 45 1.27 23.30 24.63
C ALA A 45 1.06 22.57 23.29
N TYR A 46 0.17 21.57 23.27
CA TYR A 46 -0.24 20.84 22.08
C TYR A 46 -0.89 21.75 21.03
N LEU A 47 -1.82 22.61 21.45
CA LEU A 47 -2.46 23.60 20.58
C LEU A 47 -1.44 24.59 20.01
N ARG A 48 -0.50 25.11 20.84
CA ARG A 48 0.55 26.02 20.37
C ARG A 48 1.53 25.35 19.40
N SER A 49 1.90 24.10 19.65
CA SER A 49 2.74 23.30 18.75
C SER A 49 2.07 23.13 17.38
N LYS A 50 0.77 22.81 17.36
CA LYS A 50 -0.03 22.75 16.13
C LYS A 50 -0.20 24.12 15.47
N ALA A 51 -0.44 25.18 16.23
CA ALA A 51 -0.64 26.53 15.71
C ALA A 51 0.62 27.05 15.00
N PHE A 52 1.82 26.79 15.56
CA PHE A 52 3.07 27.18 14.91
C PHE A 52 3.25 26.50 13.54
N PHE A 53 2.99 25.18 13.48
CA PHE A 53 3.00 24.43 12.22
C PHE A 53 1.90 24.89 11.26
N HIS A 54 0.70 25.18 11.75
CA HIS A 54 -0.40 25.67 10.92
C HIS A 54 -0.10 27.05 10.31
N LEU A 55 0.56 27.94 11.07
CA LEU A 55 0.89 29.30 10.63
C LEU A 55 2.12 29.36 9.70
N HIS A 56 3.06 28.41 9.82
CA HIS A 56 4.37 28.48 9.15
C HIS A 56 4.74 27.26 8.31
N GLY A 57 4.01 26.15 8.43
CA GLY A 57 4.36 24.86 7.80
C GLY A 57 4.27 24.89 6.29
N ASP A 58 3.28 25.61 5.74
CA ASP A 58 3.07 25.74 4.30
C ASP A 58 3.72 27.00 3.69
N LYS A 59 4.41 27.81 4.51
CA LYS A 59 5.10 29.01 4.05
C LYS A 59 6.53 28.68 3.63
N SER A 60 6.99 29.31 2.56
CA SER A 60 8.39 29.29 2.08
C SER A 60 9.32 30.03 3.05
N GLY A 61 9.56 29.45 4.22
CA GLY A 61 10.36 30.05 5.29
C GLY A 61 11.36 29.08 5.92
N LYS A 62 12.06 29.54 6.96
CA LYS A 62 13.11 28.77 7.67
C LYS A 62 12.61 27.41 8.19
N LEU A 63 11.34 27.31 8.59
CA LEU A 63 10.74 26.07 9.06
C LEU A 63 10.66 25.02 7.93
N LEU A 64 10.07 25.38 6.79
CA LEU A 64 10.02 24.52 5.61
C LEU A 64 11.43 24.14 5.14
N ALA A 65 12.35 25.10 5.08
CA ALA A 65 13.75 24.84 4.71
C ALA A 65 14.42 23.83 5.66
N ARG A 66 14.24 23.97 6.98
CA ARG A 66 14.73 23.00 7.98
C ARG A 66 14.10 21.63 7.82
N MET A 67 12.79 21.55 7.58
CA MET A 67 12.09 20.29 7.34
C MET A 67 12.58 19.61 6.07
N LEU A 68 12.78 20.37 4.99
CA LEU A 68 13.34 19.88 3.74
C LEU A 68 14.78 19.42 3.92
N ALA A 69 15.60 20.14 4.69
CA ALA A 69 16.97 19.74 5.01
C ALA A 69 17.00 18.42 5.80
N LYS A 70 16.15 18.28 6.82
CA LYS A 70 16.02 17.03 7.59
C LYS A 70 15.51 15.87 6.73
N ARG A 71 14.54 16.11 5.83
CA ARG A 71 14.07 15.09 4.89
C ARG A 71 15.16 14.68 3.90
N ARG A 72 15.87 15.67 3.33
CA ARG A 72 17.02 15.42 2.45
C ARG A 72 18.07 14.59 3.16
N SER A 73 18.44 14.90 4.40
CA SER A 73 19.45 14.10 5.11
C SER A 73 19.01 12.64 5.33
N THR A 74 17.71 12.37 5.47
CA THR A 74 17.19 11.00 5.64
C THR A 74 17.01 10.23 4.33
N THR A 75 16.79 10.92 3.20
CA THR A 75 16.55 10.29 1.89
C THR A 75 17.72 10.40 0.93
N TYR A 76 18.79 11.12 1.29
CA TYR A 76 19.96 11.30 0.45
C TYR A 76 20.75 9.99 0.36
N ILE A 77 20.96 9.53 -0.86
CA ILE A 77 21.71 8.31 -1.15
C ILE A 77 23.18 8.72 -1.32
N ALA A 78 23.99 8.50 -0.28
CA ALA A 78 25.39 8.92 -0.27
C ALA A 78 26.31 7.97 -1.05
N ARG A 79 26.00 6.68 -1.04
CA ARG A 79 26.78 5.62 -1.68
C ARG A 79 25.93 4.39 -1.93
N LEU A 80 26.31 3.58 -2.91
CA LEU A 80 25.68 2.30 -3.22
C LEU A 80 26.75 1.29 -3.66
N ARG A 81 26.50 0.01 -3.43
CA ARG A 81 27.30 -1.08 -4.00
C ARG A 81 26.89 -1.31 -5.45
N ASP A 82 27.86 -1.41 -6.34
CA ASP A 82 27.66 -1.87 -7.70
C ASP A 82 27.52 -3.41 -7.77
N ALA A 83 27.30 -3.95 -8.97
CA ALA A 83 27.18 -5.38 -9.21
C ALA A 83 28.44 -6.19 -8.84
N ARG A 84 29.61 -5.54 -8.71
CA ARG A 84 30.87 -6.16 -8.27
C ARG A 84 31.05 -6.06 -6.74
N GLY A 85 30.07 -5.52 -6.02
CA GLY A 85 30.12 -5.30 -4.57
C GLY A 85 30.95 -4.10 -4.14
N THR A 86 31.43 -3.27 -5.09
CA THR A 86 32.27 -2.10 -4.80
C THR A 86 31.42 -0.89 -4.47
N LEU A 87 31.78 -0.15 -3.43
CA LEU A 87 31.07 1.07 -3.01
C LEU A 87 31.37 2.23 -3.94
N GLN A 88 30.33 2.74 -4.58
CA GLN A 88 30.37 3.91 -5.45
C GLN A 88 29.76 5.13 -4.74
N ARG A 89 30.26 6.33 -5.05
CA ARG A 89 29.83 7.61 -4.43
C ARG A 89 29.57 8.71 -5.46
N LEU A 90 30.03 8.53 -6.70
CA LEU A 90 29.87 9.53 -7.75
C LEU A 90 28.40 9.60 -8.18
N PRO A 91 27.79 10.80 -8.27
CA PRO A 91 26.38 10.93 -8.62
C PRO A 91 25.97 10.24 -9.92
N THR A 92 26.81 10.29 -10.95
CA THR A 92 26.58 9.63 -12.23
C THR A 92 26.55 8.11 -12.09
N THR A 93 27.50 7.55 -11.34
CA THR A 93 27.55 6.11 -11.06
C THR A 93 26.37 5.66 -10.19
N LEU A 94 25.94 6.45 -9.21
CA LEU A 94 24.75 6.14 -8.40
C LEU A 94 23.47 6.11 -9.24
N LEU A 95 23.31 7.05 -10.17
CA LEU A 95 22.20 7.06 -11.13
C LEU A 95 22.20 5.80 -12.00
N GLN A 96 23.37 5.39 -12.49
CA GLN A 96 23.51 4.18 -13.31
C GLN A 96 23.17 2.90 -12.52
N ILE A 97 23.72 2.74 -11.32
CA ILE A 97 23.42 1.57 -10.45
C ILE A 97 21.92 1.46 -10.18
N ILE A 98 21.27 2.58 -9.85
CA ILE A 98 19.83 2.61 -9.58
C ILE A 98 19.04 2.31 -10.84
N HIS A 99 19.42 2.89 -11.99
CA HIS A 99 18.80 2.62 -13.27
C HIS A 99 18.84 1.12 -13.57
N ASP A 100 20.02 0.51 -13.56
CA ASP A 100 20.20 -0.89 -13.95
C ASP A 100 19.45 -1.84 -13.03
N TYR A 101 19.48 -1.56 -11.72
CA TYR A 101 18.75 -2.34 -10.73
C TYR A 101 17.22 -2.28 -10.94
N TYR A 102 16.63 -1.10 -11.10
CA TYR A 102 15.18 -0.98 -11.23
C TYR A 102 14.68 -1.35 -12.64
N ALA A 103 15.46 -1.07 -13.69
CA ALA A 103 15.15 -1.55 -15.04
C ALA A 103 15.10 -3.08 -15.07
N SER A 104 16.07 -3.75 -14.42
CA SER A 104 16.05 -5.21 -14.22
C SER A 104 14.84 -5.69 -13.40
N LEU A 105 14.49 -4.99 -12.32
CA LEU A 105 13.37 -5.38 -11.45
C LEU A 105 12.03 -5.36 -12.17
N TYR A 106 11.85 -4.42 -13.09
CA TYR A 106 10.63 -4.24 -13.88
C TYR A 106 10.70 -4.86 -15.29
N ASP A 107 11.64 -5.79 -15.48
CA ASP A 107 11.81 -6.60 -16.69
C ASP A 107 11.97 -8.10 -16.37
N LEU A 108 10.95 -8.70 -15.74
CA LEU A 108 10.95 -10.13 -15.38
C LEU A 108 11.12 -11.09 -16.57
N GLY A 109 10.77 -10.65 -17.77
CA GLY A 109 10.91 -11.41 -19.00
C GLY A 109 12.35 -11.45 -19.55
N GLY A 110 13.27 -10.67 -18.97
CA GLY A 110 14.67 -10.63 -19.37
C GLY A 110 14.85 -10.42 -20.87
N GLY A 111 14.44 -9.27 -21.41
CA GLY A 111 14.59 -9.06 -22.84
C GLY A 111 14.15 -7.69 -23.34
N GLY A 112 15.10 -6.95 -23.91
CA GLY A 112 14.84 -6.03 -25.01
C GLY A 112 14.57 -6.74 -26.34
N GLU A 113 14.44 -8.07 -26.35
CA GLU A 113 14.12 -8.90 -27.51
C GLU A 113 12.61 -9.17 -27.58
N GLU A 114 12.05 -9.15 -28.79
CA GLU A 114 10.66 -9.53 -29.04
C GLU A 114 10.42 -10.97 -28.59
N VAL A 115 9.63 -11.15 -27.52
CA VAL A 115 9.18 -12.47 -27.09
C VAL A 115 8.37 -13.07 -28.25
N CYS A 116 8.70 -14.31 -28.66
CA CYS A 116 8.00 -14.89 -29.79
C CYS A 116 6.50 -15.06 -29.47
N PRO A 117 5.58 -14.81 -30.42
CA PRO A 117 4.13 -14.90 -30.17
C PRO A 117 3.68 -16.28 -29.66
N HIS A 118 4.38 -17.34 -30.04
CA HIS A 118 4.08 -18.71 -29.59
C HIS A 118 4.40 -18.93 -28.10
N ASP A 119 5.46 -18.32 -27.57
CA ASP A 119 5.82 -18.40 -26.15
C ASP A 119 4.82 -17.63 -25.28
N LEU A 120 4.31 -16.50 -25.78
CA LEU A 120 3.25 -15.73 -25.11
C LEU A 120 1.93 -16.51 -25.06
N GLU A 121 1.56 -17.19 -26.15
CA GLU A 121 0.35 -18.03 -26.20
C GLU A 121 0.46 -19.24 -25.27
N GLY A 122 1.63 -19.88 -25.24
CA GLY A 122 1.92 -20.97 -24.30
C GLY A 122 1.83 -20.51 -22.84
N LYS A 123 2.40 -19.36 -22.50
CA LYS A 123 2.30 -18.76 -21.16
C LYS A 123 0.84 -18.46 -20.79
N ARG A 124 0.08 -17.81 -21.69
CA ARG A 124 -1.35 -17.50 -21.46
C ARG A 124 -2.18 -18.77 -21.26
N SER A 125 -1.93 -19.80 -22.06
CA SER A 125 -2.59 -21.10 -21.93
C SER A 125 -2.31 -21.75 -20.57
N ALA A 126 -1.06 -21.71 -20.11
CA ALA A 126 -0.68 -22.21 -18.78
C ALA A 126 -1.34 -21.41 -17.64
N ILE A 127 -1.41 -20.09 -17.76
CA ILE A 127 -2.11 -19.22 -16.80
C ILE A 127 -3.60 -19.57 -16.77
N LEU A 128 -4.26 -19.70 -17.93
CA LEU A 128 -5.66 -20.08 -18.02
C LEU A 128 -5.93 -21.45 -17.39
N ALA A 129 -5.06 -22.43 -17.64
CA ALA A 129 -5.18 -23.76 -17.04
C ALA A 129 -5.01 -23.73 -15.51
N TYR A 130 -4.11 -22.88 -14.99
CA TYR A 130 -3.94 -22.68 -13.56
C TYR A 130 -5.16 -22.00 -12.93
N LEU A 131 -5.65 -20.92 -13.55
CA LEU A 131 -6.81 -20.18 -13.08
C LEU A 131 -8.10 -21.01 -13.16
N SER A 132 -8.31 -21.82 -14.19
CA SER A 132 -9.52 -22.67 -14.27
C SER A 132 -9.60 -23.70 -13.14
N LYS A 133 -8.44 -24.11 -12.60
CA LYS A 133 -8.35 -25.04 -11.46
C LYS A 133 -8.50 -24.35 -10.11
N HIS A 134 -8.08 -23.09 -9.98
CA HIS A 134 -7.90 -22.42 -8.69
C HIS A 134 -8.63 -21.07 -8.52
N SER A 135 -9.31 -20.57 -9.55
CA SER A 135 -10.22 -19.42 -9.46
C SER A 135 -11.63 -19.93 -9.21
N THR A 136 -12.05 -19.91 -7.94
CA THR A 136 -13.36 -20.44 -7.52
C THR A 136 -14.40 -19.36 -7.25
N ARG A 137 -13.98 -18.08 -7.24
CA ARG A 137 -14.83 -16.94 -6.92
C ARG A 137 -14.93 -16.03 -8.13
N HIS A 138 -16.15 -15.88 -8.62
CA HIS A 138 -16.50 -14.95 -9.69
C HIS A 138 -17.52 -13.94 -9.14
N VAL A 139 -17.48 -12.72 -9.66
CA VAL A 139 -18.59 -11.80 -9.43
C VAL A 139 -19.85 -12.32 -10.10
N SER A 140 -21.02 -11.97 -9.57
CA SER A 140 -22.27 -12.21 -10.27
C SER A 140 -22.31 -11.47 -11.61
N GLU A 141 -23.09 -11.95 -12.58
CA GLU A 141 -23.29 -11.29 -13.87
C GLU A 141 -23.77 -9.83 -13.68
N GLN A 142 -24.72 -9.61 -12.76
CA GLN A 142 -25.18 -8.27 -12.38
C GLN A 142 -24.05 -7.37 -11.86
N THR A 143 -23.14 -7.92 -11.06
CA THR A 143 -21.97 -7.19 -10.54
C THR A 143 -20.97 -6.89 -11.66
N ALA A 144 -20.73 -7.83 -12.57
CA ALA A 144 -19.89 -7.61 -13.74
C ALA A 144 -20.42 -6.46 -14.59
N ASP A 145 -21.73 -6.45 -14.87
CA ASP A 145 -22.38 -5.39 -15.63
C ASP A 145 -22.27 -4.02 -14.93
N LEU A 146 -22.46 -3.99 -13.60
CA LEU A 146 -22.29 -2.75 -12.83
C LEU A 146 -20.88 -2.18 -12.91
N LEU A 147 -19.86 -3.05 -12.86
CA LEU A 147 -18.45 -2.65 -12.98
C LEU A 147 -18.13 -2.14 -14.39
N ASP A 148 -18.85 -2.60 -15.40
CA ASP A 148 -18.63 -2.32 -16.82
C ASP A 148 -19.45 -1.15 -17.37
N ASN A 149 -20.46 -0.67 -16.65
CA ASN A 149 -21.19 0.54 -17.03
C ASN A 149 -20.23 1.73 -17.24
N PRO A 150 -20.53 2.67 -18.16
CA PRO A 150 -19.72 3.87 -18.34
C PRO A 150 -19.43 4.61 -17.02
N LEU A 151 -18.25 5.22 -16.93
CA LEU A 151 -17.89 6.07 -15.79
C LEU A 151 -18.85 7.24 -15.65
N MET A 152 -19.33 7.47 -14.44
CA MET A 152 -20.29 8.53 -14.10
C MET A 152 -19.57 9.77 -13.55
N ALA A 153 -20.17 10.94 -13.75
CA ALA A 153 -19.60 12.21 -13.26
C ALA A 153 -19.49 12.24 -11.73
N GLU A 154 -20.45 11.60 -11.04
CA GLU A 154 -20.51 11.48 -9.59
C GLU A 154 -19.31 10.71 -9.03
N GLU A 155 -18.88 9.67 -9.73
CA GLU A 155 -17.74 8.84 -9.33
C GLU A 155 -16.43 9.62 -9.43
N LEU A 156 -16.25 10.33 -10.55
CA LEU A 156 -15.09 11.22 -10.72
C LEU A 156 -15.10 12.36 -9.68
N ALA A 157 -16.27 12.94 -9.42
CA ALA A 157 -16.42 13.98 -8.41
C ALA A 157 -16.10 13.47 -7.00
N GLN A 158 -16.54 12.26 -6.66
CA GLN A 158 -16.26 11.62 -5.38
C GLN A 158 -14.77 11.27 -5.23
N ALA A 159 -14.16 10.69 -6.27
CA ALA A 159 -12.73 10.40 -6.30
C ALA A 159 -11.89 11.68 -6.14
N LEU A 160 -12.30 12.77 -6.79
CA LEU A 160 -11.65 14.07 -6.67
C LEU A 160 -11.82 14.64 -5.26
N LYS A 161 -13.03 14.63 -4.71
CA LYS A 161 -13.35 15.13 -3.37
C LYS A 161 -12.51 14.44 -2.29
N SER A 162 -12.46 13.11 -2.33
CA SER A 162 -11.76 12.28 -1.34
C SER A 162 -10.23 12.28 -1.51
N SER A 163 -9.72 12.74 -2.66
CA SER A 163 -8.27 12.88 -2.90
C SER A 163 -7.64 14.00 -2.06
N LYS A 164 -6.47 13.74 -1.48
CA LYS A 164 -5.75 14.71 -0.62
C LYS A 164 -4.97 15.71 -1.47
N SER A 165 -5.20 17.02 -1.25
CA SER A 165 -4.58 18.10 -2.03
C SER A 165 -3.05 18.23 -1.86
N GLY A 166 -2.51 17.90 -0.68
CA GLY A 166 -1.09 18.06 -0.34
C GLY A 166 -0.18 16.90 -0.76
N LYS A 167 -0.52 16.19 -1.85
CA LYS A 167 0.25 15.04 -2.35
C LYS A 167 1.08 15.44 -3.57
N SER A 168 2.24 14.79 -3.73
CA SER A 168 3.15 15.07 -4.83
C SER A 168 2.55 14.67 -6.19
N PRO A 169 2.64 15.54 -7.22
CA PRO A 169 2.19 15.25 -8.57
C PRO A 169 3.13 14.27 -9.29
N GLY A 170 2.73 13.85 -10.49
CA GLY A 170 3.56 13.07 -11.40
C GLY A 170 4.50 13.93 -12.24
N PRO A 171 5.00 13.40 -13.37
CA PRO A 171 5.85 14.13 -14.31
C PRO A 171 5.30 15.46 -14.83
N ASP A 172 3.98 15.61 -14.97
CA ASP A 172 3.33 16.84 -15.46
C ASP A 172 3.37 18.02 -14.46
N GLY A 173 3.67 17.73 -13.19
CA GLY A 173 3.67 18.72 -12.13
C GLY A 173 2.28 19.22 -11.70
N LEU A 174 1.17 18.66 -12.21
CA LEU A 174 -0.19 19.08 -11.90
C LEU A 174 -0.72 18.37 -10.63
N PRO A 175 -0.91 19.09 -9.51
CA PRO A 175 -1.33 18.49 -8.24
C PRO A 175 -2.85 18.37 -8.12
N ILE A 176 -3.34 17.54 -7.21
CA ILE A 176 -4.79 17.36 -6.96
C ILE A 176 -5.53 18.68 -6.68
N TRP A 177 -4.90 19.66 -6.04
CA TRP A 177 -5.57 20.95 -5.79
C TRP A 177 -5.93 21.68 -7.09
N TYR A 178 -5.14 21.50 -8.16
CA TYR A 178 -5.40 22.08 -9.48
C TYR A 178 -6.69 21.49 -10.06
N TYR A 179 -6.81 20.16 -10.07
CA TYR A 179 -8.03 19.47 -10.51
C TYR A 179 -9.24 19.86 -9.65
N LYS A 180 -9.07 20.02 -8.34
CA LYS A 180 -10.16 20.52 -7.46
C LYS A 180 -10.59 21.94 -7.80
N ARG A 181 -9.64 22.82 -8.12
CA ARG A 181 -9.93 24.22 -8.44
C ARG A 181 -10.66 24.37 -9.77
N PHE A 182 -10.27 23.59 -10.78
CA PHE A 182 -10.80 23.66 -12.14
C PHE A 182 -11.76 22.51 -12.48
N ALA A 183 -12.36 21.87 -11.46
CA ALA A 183 -13.25 20.74 -11.66
C ALA A 183 -14.42 21.02 -12.63
N PRO A 184 -15.10 22.19 -12.59
CA PRO A 184 -16.18 22.48 -13.53
C PRO A 184 -15.74 22.47 -15.00
N GLN A 185 -14.49 22.86 -15.26
CA GLN A 185 -13.93 22.91 -16.61
C GLN A 185 -13.30 21.57 -17.02
N LEU A 186 -12.57 20.90 -16.12
CA LEU A 186 -11.77 19.73 -16.45
C LEU A 186 -12.54 18.41 -16.36
N SER A 187 -13.42 18.26 -15.36
CA SER A 187 -14.08 16.97 -15.10
C SER A 187 -14.90 16.44 -16.28
N PRO A 188 -15.66 17.25 -17.04
CA PRO A 188 -16.39 16.75 -18.21
C PRO A 188 -15.47 16.16 -19.28
N HIS A 189 -14.33 16.83 -19.55
CA HIS A 189 -13.37 16.36 -20.54
C HIS A 189 -12.58 15.14 -20.07
N LEU A 190 -12.21 15.10 -18.79
CA LEU A 190 -11.58 13.93 -18.19
C LEU A 190 -12.52 12.73 -18.27
N LEU A 191 -13.79 12.89 -17.89
CA LEU A 191 -14.77 11.80 -17.93
C LEU A 191 -14.98 11.28 -19.36
N LEU A 192 -15.11 12.18 -20.34
CA LEU A 192 -15.23 11.83 -21.74
C LEU A 192 -14.02 11.01 -22.20
N ALA A 193 -12.80 11.52 -21.97
CA ALA A 193 -11.57 10.85 -22.38
C ALA A 193 -11.41 9.45 -21.75
N LEU A 194 -11.81 9.29 -20.47
CA LEU A 194 -11.73 7.99 -19.78
C LEU A 194 -12.75 6.98 -20.32
N ASN A 195 -13.95 7.43 -20.67
CA ASN A 195 -14.97 6.57 -21.28
C ASN A 195 -14.62 6.21 -22.72
N GLU A 196 -13.99 7.11 -23.49
CA GLU A 196 -13.55 6.83 -24.86
C GLU A 196 -12.48 5.73 -24.94
N LEU A 197 -11.77 5.42 -23.84
CA LEU A 197 -10.82 4.31 -23.81
C LEU A 197 -11.47 2.96 -24.18
N THR A 198 -12.75 2.77 -23.85
CA THR A 198 -13.47 1.53 -24.18
C THR A 198 -13.78 1.40 -25.67
N THR A 199 -13.64 2.48 -26.43
CA THR A 199 -13.79 2.48 -27.90
C THR A 199 -12.51 2.09 -28.64
N GLY A 200 -11.42 1.82 -27.90
CA GLY A 200 -10.12 1.41 -28.44
C GLY A 200 -9.14 2.55 -28.70
N ILE A 201 -9.47 3.79 -28.29
CA ILE A 201 -8.55 4.93 -28.35
C ILE A 201 -7.60 4.84 -27.13
N PRO A 202 -6.27 4.68 -27.33
CA PRO A 202 -5.33 4.57 -26.23
C PRO A 202 -5.03 5.95 -25.59
N LEU A 203 -4.56 5.92 -24.34
CA LEU A 203 -4.00 7.11 -23.70
C LEU A 203 -2.71 7.56 -24.39
N PRO A 204 -2.44 8.87 -24.50
CA PRO A 204 -1.17 9.35 -25.04
C PRO A 204 0.00 8.85 -24.17
N THR A 205 1.06 8.35 -24.79
CA THR A 205 2.21 7.75 -24.08
C THR A 205 2.87 8.70 -23.07
N GLN A 206 2.80 10.01 -23.31
CA GLN A 206 3.34 11.03 -22.39
C GLN A 206 2.57 11.07 -21.06
N THR A 207 1.29 10.69 -21.06
CA THR A 207 0.46 10.66 -19.84
C THR A 207 0.84 9.52 -18.91
N LEU A 208 1.35 8.41 -19.48
CA LEU A 208 1.60 7.15 -18.80
C LEU A 208 2.94 7.08 -18.04
N GLY A 209 3.78 8.11 -18.19
CA GLY A 209 5.07 8.20 -17.51
C GLY A 209 4.95 8.32 -15.99
N ALA A 210 5.88 7.73 -15.25
CA ALA A 210 5.97 7.84 -13.80
C ALA A 210 7.34 8.32 -13.32
N ASN A 211 7.35 9.17 -12.29
CA ASN A 211 8.57 9.47 -11.54
C ASN A 211 8.62 8.56 -10.31
N ILE A 212 9.66 7.75 -10.15
CA ILE A 212 9.85 6.90 -8.96
C ILE A 212 10.69 7.64 -7.93
N THR A 213 10.21 7.73 -6.69
CA THR A 213 11.01 8.19 -5.55
C THR A 213 11.36 7.01 -4.66
N LEU A 214 12.58 7.02 -4.10
CA LEU A 214 13.08 5.95 -3.24
C LEU A 214 12.92 6.32 -1.77
N LEU A 215 12.28 5.43 -0.99
CA LEU A 215 12.19 5.54 0.45
C LEU A 215 13.06 4.46 1.12
N PRO A 216 13.96 4.80 2.05
CA PRO A 216 14.76 3.79 2.75
C PRO A 216 13.88 2.90 3.62
N LYS A 217 14.15 1.60 3.62
CA LYS A 217 13.56 0.63 4.56
C LYS A 217 14.28 0.76 5.91
N GLU A 218 13.52 0.80 6.99
CA GLU A 218 14.08 0.88 8.34
C GLU A 218 14.89 -0.38 8.66
N GLY A 219 16.06 -0.20 9.29
CA GLY A 219 16.92 -1.31 9.74
C GLY A 219 17.62 -2.11 8.63
N LYS A 220 17.59 -1.66 7.36
CA LYS A 220 18.27 -2.33 6.24
C LYS A 220 19.57 -1.62 5.84
N ASP A 221 20.48 -2.35 5.20
CA ASP A 221 21.73 -1.79 4.69
C ASP A 221 21.45 -0.84 3.52
N LEU A 222 21.61 0.46 3.77
CA LEU A 222 21.34 1.52 2.79
C LEU A 222 22.38 1.57 1.65
N ASP A 223 23.47 0.80 1.74
CA ASP A 223 24.41 0.66 0.64
C ASP A 223 23.85 -0.29 -0.47
N CYS A 224 22.71 -0.95 -0.24
CA CYS A 224 22.07 -1.89 -1.17
C CYS A 224 20.78 -1.32 -1.78
N CYS A 225 20.63 -1.39 -3.12
CA CYS A 225 19.42 -0.92 -3.82
C CYS A 225 18.12 -1.59 -3.34
N ALA A 226 18.18 -2.88 -2.98
CA ALA A 226 17.02 -3.63 -2.46
C ALA A 226 16.47 -3.09 -1.12
N SER A 227 17.25 -2.27 -0.42
CA SER A 227 16.86 -1.61 0.82
C SER A 227 16.01 -0.36 0.59
N TYR A 228 15.74 0.01 -0.66
CA TYR A 228 14.89 1.14 -1.01
C TYR A 228 13.55 0.67 -1.57
N ARG A 229 12.47 1.28 -1.08
CA ARG A 229 11.11 1.08 -1.58
C ARG A 229 10.83 2.08 -2.70
N PRO A 230 10.51 1.63 -3.91
CA PRO A 230 10.11 2.52 -5.00
C PRO A 230 8.67 3.01 -4.78
N ILE A 231 8.44 4.32 -4.84
CA ILE A 231 7.10 4.92 -4.83
C ILE A 231 6.87 5.62 -6.16
N SER A 232 5.87 5.16 -6.91
CA SER A 232 5.53 5.67 -8.24
C SER A 232 4.64 6.91 -8.13
N LEU A 233 5.17 8.04 -8.56
CA LEU A 233 4.43 9.29 -8.70
C LEU A 233 3.85 9.37 -10.12
N LEU A 234 2.60 8.90 -10.24
CA LEU A 234 1.78 9.05 -11.44
C LEU A 234 1.20 10.47 -11.55
N ASN A 235 0.90 10.89 -12.78
CA ASN A 235 0.11 12.10 -13.05
C ASN A 235 -1.24 12.01 -12.32
N CYS A 236 -1.74 13.16 -11.87
CA CYS A 236 -2.88 13.20 -10.96
C CYS A 236 -4.20 12.81 -11.62
N ASP A 237 -4.35 13.05 -12.92
CA ASP A 237 -5.44 12.53 -13.76
C ASP A 237 -5.48 10.99 -13.79
N LEU A 238 -4.35 10.32 -14.02
CA LEU A 238 -4.25 8.87 -13.98
C LEU A 238 -4.50 8.31 -12.57
N LYS A 239 -4.05 9.02 -11.53
CA LYS A 239 -4.37 8.65 -10.14
C LYS A 239 -5.86 8.79 -9.86
N LEU A 240 -6.52 9.82 -10.39
CA LEU A 240 -7.97 9.99 -10.25
C LEU A 240 -8.70 8.87 -10.99
N PHE A 241 -8.27 8.54 -12.21
CA PHE A 241 -8.83 7.43 -12.96
C PHE A 241 -8.68 6.09 -12.22
N ALA A 242 -7.46 5.74 -11.79
CA ALA A 242 -7.22 4.53 -11.01
C ALA A 242 -8.02 4.52 -9.69
N LYS A 243 -8.27 5.69 -9.09
CA LYS A 243 -9.11 5.81 -7.90
C LYS A 243 -10.58 5.56 -8.17
N VAL A 244 -11.13 6.06 -9.28
CA VAL A 244 -12.50 5.76 -9.71
C VAL A 244 -12.68 4.25 -9.86
N LEU A 245 -11.76 3.58 -10.57
CA LEU A 245 -11.79 2.12 -10.74
C LEU A 245 -11.65 1.38 -9.40
N ALA A 246 -10.78 1.87 -8.52
CA ALA A 246 -10.61 1.27 -7.20
C ALA A 246 -11.90 1.41 -6.36
N GLU A 247 -12.54 2.58 -6.37
CA GLU A 247 -13.79 2.83 -5.65
C GLU A 247 -14.96 1.99 -6.20
N ARG A 248 -14.96 1.67 -7.50
CA ARG A 248 -15.89 0.71 -8.12
C ARG A 248 -15.64 -0.73 -7.67
N LEU A 249 -14.38 -1.16 -7.66
CA LEU A 249 -14.02 -2.56 -7.38
C LEU A 249 -14.06 -2.91 -5.88
N GLN A 250 -13.72 -1.94 -5.02
CA GLN A 250 -13.56 -2.15 -3.57
C GLN A 250 -14.76 -2.83 -2.88
N PRO A 251 -16.03 -2.47 -3.16
CA PRO A 251 -17.19 -3.08 -2.51
C PRO A 251 -17.37 -4.57 -2.81
N PHE A 252 -16.89 -5.04 -3.98
CA PHE A 252 -17.04 -6.42 -4.44
C PHE A 252 -15.83 -7.31 -4.11
N LEU A 253 -14.74 -6.70 -3.66
CA LEU A 253 -13.52 -7.40 -3.27
C LEU A 253 -13.74 -8.47 -2.19
N PRO A 254 -14.62 -8.29 -1.17
CA PRO A 254 -14.91 -9.33 -0.19
C PRO A 254 -15.52 -10.61 -0.77
N ASP A 255 -16.24 -10.51 -1.89
CA ASP A 255 -16.85 -11.66 -2.57
C ASP A 255 -15.81 -12.39 -3.41
N LEU A 256 -14.91 -11.63 -4.04
CA LEU A 256 -13.83 -12.14 -4.89
C LEU A 256 -12.69 -12.80 -4.12
N VAL A 257 -12.42 -12.37 -2.88
CA VAL A 257 -11.26 -12.83 -2.11
C VAL A 257 -11.69 -13.49 -0.80
N HIS A 258 -11.17 -14.69 -0.53
CA HIS A 258 -11.45 -15.42 0.70
C HIS A 258 -11.12 -14.64 1.99
N ALA A 259 -11.83 -14.94 3.08
CA ALA A 259 -11.80 -14.18 4.33
C ALA A 259 -10.47 -14.25 5.11
N ASP A 260 -9.52 -15.07 4.67
CA ASP A 260 -8.18 -15.16 5.24
C ASP A 260 -7.23 -14.07 4.75
N GLN A 261 -7.50 -13.46 3.61
CA GLN A 261 -6.82 -12.24 3.18
C GLN A 261 -7.53 -11.03 3.78
N VAL A 262 -6.88 -10.38 4.74
CA VAL A 262 -7.42 -9.19 5.41
C VAL A 262 -6.75 -7.90 4.93
N GLY A 263 -5.66 -7.99 4.17
CA GLY A 263 -4.98 -6.83 3.59
C GLY A 263 -5.79 -6.23 2.44
N PHE A 264 -5.94 -4.90 2.44
CA PHE A 264 -6.61 -4.11 1.39
C PHE A 264 -8.09 -4.43 1.10
N VAL A 265 -8.71 -5.34 1.83
CA VAL A 265 -10.15 -5.65 1.69
C VAL A 265 -10.96 -4.82 2.68
N SER A 266 -12.02 -4.17 2.18
CA SER A 266 -12.86 -3.30 3.01
C SER A 266 -13.56 -4.11 4.09
N GLY A 267 -13.62 -3.56 5.32
CA GLY A 267 -14.26 -4.21 6.46
C GLY A 267 -13.45 -5.34 7.10
N ARG A 268 -12.21 -5.58 6.66
CA ARG A 268 -11.28 -6.55 7.27
C ARG A 268 -10.10 -5.81 7.92
N GLU A 269 -9.64 -6.32 9.06
CA GLU A 269 -8.55 -5.71 9.81
C GLU A 269 -7.43 -6.70 10.13
N ALA A 270 -6.20 -6.21 10.28
CA ALA A 270 -5.04 -7.04 10.68
C ALA A 270 -5.28 -7.80 12.01
N ARG A 271 -6.07 -7.20 12.91
CA ARG A 271 -6.43 -7.81 14.19
C ARG A 271 -7.23 -9.09 14.02
N ASP A 272 -7.98 -9.25 12.92
CA ASP A 272 -8.82 -10.41 12.69
C ASP A 272 -7.94 -11.65 12.49
N ASN A 273 -6.91 -11.55 11.64
CA ASN A 273 -5.92 -12.62 11.45
C ASN A 273 -5.03 -12.83 12.69
N THR A 274 -4.71 -11.78 13.42
CA THR A 274 -3.94 -11.89 14.67
C THR A 274 -4.73 -12.68 15.72
N MET A 275 -5.99 -12.31 15.95
CA MET A 275 -6.87 -12.99 16.90
C MET A 275 -7.12 -14.44 16.48
N ARG A 276 -7.36 -14.67 15.19
CA ARG A 276 -7.55 -16.02 14.65
C ARG A 276 -6.31 -16.89 14.88
N THR A 277 -5.11 -16.36 14.63
CA THR A 277 -3.84 -17.06 14.86
C THR A 277 -3.69 -17.45 16.34
N LEU A 278 -3.94 -16.51 17.26
CA LEU A 278 -3.88 -16.76 18.70
C LEU A 278 -4.90 -17.81 19.15
N GLN A 279 -6.11 -17.78 18.59
CA GLN A 279 -7.15 -18.77 18.87
C GLN A 279 -6.76 -20.17 18.38
N LEU A 280 -6.15 -20.29 17.20
CA LEU A 280 -5.65 -21.57 16.67
C LEU A 280 -4.52 -22.12 17.55
N MET A 281 -3.58 -21.27 17.97
CA MET A 281 -2.51 -21.66 18.90
C MET A 281 -3.07 -22.10 20.25
N HIS A 282 -4.07 -21.40 20.77
CA HIS A 282 -4.74 -21.76 22.01
C HIS A 282 -5.49 -23.09 21.88
N HIS A 283 -6.24 -23.27 20.79
CA HIS A 283 -6.95 -24.51 20.51
C HIS A 283 -6.00 -25.70 20.43
N ALA A 284 -4.93 -25.61 19.62
CA ALA A 284 -3.95 -26.67 19.46
C ALA A 284 -3.32 -27.10 20.80
N ARG A 285 -3.03 -26.13 21.69
CA ARG A 285 -2.54 -26.42 23.05
C ARG A 285 -3.55 -27.18 23.92
N HIS A 286 -4.85 -26.90 23.78
CA HIS A 286 -5.89 -27.56 24.58
C HIS A 286 -6.28 -28.93 24.01
N SER A 287 -6.23 -29.09 22.69
CA SER A 287 -6.51 -30.35 22.00
C SER A 287 -5.28 -31.28 21.93
N SER A 288 -4.14 -30.89 22.50
CA SER A 288 -2.86 -31.61 22.39
C SER A 288 -2.47 -31.92 20.94
N GLN A 289 -2.76 -30.97 20.05
CA GLN A 289 -2.41 -31.03 18.64
C GLN A 289 -1.09 -30.29 18.41
N ASP A 290 -0.15 -30.95 17.74
CA ASP A 290 1.08 -30.30 17.34
C ASP A 290 0.84 -29.38 16.14
N LEU A 291 1.11 -28.09 16.35
CA LEU A 291 0.90 -27.02 15.37
C LEU A 291 2.24 -26.45 14.92
N ALA A 292 2.49 -26.48 13.61
CA ALA A 292 3.55 -25.70 12.98
C ALA A 292 2.97 -24.45 12.30
N LEU A 293 3.56 -23.29 12.62
CA LEU A 293 3.26 -22.01 11.99
C LEU A 293 4.44 -21.60 11.11
N LEU A 294 4.21 -21.47 9.81
CA LEU A 294 5.19 -20.97 8.85
C LEU A 294 4.82 -19.53 8.46
N SER A 295 5.70 -18.58 8.77
CA SER A 295 5.56 -17.19 8.34
C SER A 295 6.47 -16.94 7.14
N THR A 296 5.91 -16.39 6.06
CA THR A 296 6.64 -16.05 4.83
C THR A 296 6.29 -14.65 4.37
N ASP A 297 7.27 -13.98 3.77
CA ASP A 297 7.13 -12.67 3.12
C ASP A 297 7.50 -12.81 1.63
N ALA A 298 6.70 -12.23 0.75
CA ALA A 298 6.96 -12.27 -0.68
C ALA A 298 7.96 -11.17 -1.10
N GLU A 299 9.15 -11.58 -1.54
CA GLU A 299 10.21 -10.65 -1.91
C GLU A 299 9.77 -9.73 -3.07
N LYS A 300 9.60 -8.44 -2.76
CA LYS A 300 9.22 -7.38 -3.73
C LYS A 300 7.91 -7.73 -4.44
N ALA A 301 6.94 -8.25 -3.70
CA ALA A 301 5.70 -8.81 -4.23
C ALA A 301 4.99 -7.86 -5.21
N PHE A 302 4.85 -6.57 -4.84
CA PHE A 302 4.25 -5.56 -5.72
C PHE A 302 5.02 -5.39 -7.01
N ASP A 303 6.35 -5.35 -6.97
CA ASP A 303 7.17 -5.06 -8.15
C ASP A 303 7.23 -6.24 -9.12
N ARG A 304 6.95 -7.47 -8.67
CA ARG A 304 7.09 -8.71 -9.45
C ARG A 304 5.78 -9.29 -10.00
N VAL A 305 4.66 -8.60 -9.88
CA VAL A 305 3.38 -9.10 -10.41
C VAL A 305 3.41 -9.15 -11.94
N ASP A 306 3.18 -10.33 -12.51
CA ASP A 306 3.13 -10.49 -13.96
C ASP A 306 1.86 -9.89 -14.58
N TRP A 307 2.02 -9.12 -15.66
CA TRP A 307 0.89 -8.44 -16.31
C TRP A 307 0.04 -9.36 -17.18
N ASP A 308 0.62 -10.41 -17.79
CA ASP A 308 -0.20 -11.42 -18.46
C ASP A 308 -1.10 -12.11 -17.44
N PHE A 309 -0.58 -12.40 -16.24
CA PHE A 309 -1.38 -12.97 -15.16
C PHE A 309 -2.54 -12.04 -14.74
N ILE A 310 -2.28 -10.73 -14.53
CA ILE A 310 -3.35 -9.76 -14.27
C ILE A 310 -4.37 -9.76 -15.41
N SER A 311 -3.89 -9.68 -16.65
CA SER A 311 -4.74 -9.64 -17.84
C SER A 311 -5.63 -10.88 -17.89
N THR A 312 -5.07 -12.09 -17.85
CA THR A 312 -5.84 -13.34 -17.90
C THR A 312 -6.80 -13.48 -16.72
N LEU A 313 -6.38 -13.09 -15.51
CA LEU A 313 -7.26 -13.08 -14.33
C LEU A 313 -8.48 -12.20 -14.54
N THR A 314 -8.28 -11.01 -15.11
CA THR A 314 -9.40 -10.10 -15.40
C THR A 314 -10.32 -10.65 -16.49
N HIS A 315 -9.82 -11.43 -17.45
CA HIS A 315 -10.63 -12.09 -18.47
C HIS A 315 -11.54 -13.19 -17.89
N ALA A 316 -11.13 -13.81 -16.79
CA ALA A 316 -11.87 -14.90 -16.16
C ALA A 316 -13.01 -14.44 -15.22
N GLY A 317 -13.24 -13.14 -15.03
CA GLY A 317 -14.26 -12.70 -14.09
C GLY A 317 -14.59 -11.21 -14.05
N LEU A 318 -14.01 -10.38 -14.91
CA LEU A 318 -14.34 -8.96 -15.04
C LEU A 318 -14.79 -8.66 -16.48
N GLY A 319 -15.70 -7.70 -16.62
CA GLY A 319 -16.25 -7.34 -17.92
C GLY A 319 -15.25 -6.60 -18.84
N PRO A 320 -15.50 -6.58 -20.17
CA PRO A 320 -14.63 -5.96 -21.17
C PRO A 320 -14.23 -4.52 -20.87
N ASN A 321 -15.12 -3.66 -20.36
CA ASN A 321 -14.79 -2.25 -20.16
C ASN A 321 -13.78 -2.07 -19.02
N LEU A 322 -14.00 -2.75 -17.89
CA LEU A 322 -13.06 -2.73 -16.78
C LEU A 322 -11.69 -3.28 -17.18
N ARG A 323 -11.65 -4.34 -18.01
CA ARG A 323 -10.40 -4.87 -18.57
C ARG A 323 -9.67 -3.83 -19.42
N THR A 324 -10.37 -3.15 -20.31
CA THR A 324 -9.79 -2.10 -21.15
C THR A 324 -9.24 -0.95 -20.31
N TRP A 325 -9.95 -0.52 -19.28
CA TRP A 325 -9.48 0.53 -18.37
C TRP A 325 -8.25 0.12 -17.56
N ILE A 326 -8.20 -1.13 -17.06
CA ILE A 326 -7.02 -1.67 -16.38
C ILE A 326 -5.85 -1.75 -17.38
N GLY A 327 -6.09 -2.28 -18.59
CA GLY A 327 -5.10 -2.36 -19.66
C GLY A 327 -4.52 -1.00 -20.02
N ALA A 328 -5.36 0.03 -20.17
CA ALA A 328 -4.93 1.40 -20.46
C ALA A 328 -4.09 2.00 -19.32
N LEU A 329 -4.34 1.63 -18.06
CA LEU A 329 -3.51 2.09 -16.94
C LEU A 329 -2.14 1.41 -16.94
N TYR A 330 -2.04 0.13 -17.26
CA TYR A 330 -0.80 -0.65 -17.09
C TYR A 330 0.01 -0.79 -18.38
N GLY A 331 -0.58 -0.72 -19.58
CA GLY A 331 0.12 -0.91 -20.86
C GLY A 331 1.15 0.17 -21.20
N ASP A 332 2.28 -0.22 -21.81
CA ASP A 332 3.31 0.63 -22.43
C ASP A 332 3.80 1.80 -21.56
N THR A 333 3.97 1.57 -20.26
CA THR A 333 4.38 2.62 -19.33
C THR A 333 5.89 2.70 -19.13
N THR A 334 6.40 3.91 -18.97
CA THR A 334 7.81 4.16 -18.69
C THR A 334 7.97 4.83 -17.33
N ALA A 335 9.11 4.60 -16.70
CA ALA A 335 9.45 5.24 -15.44
C ALA A 335 10.90 5.72 -15.44
N ARG A 336 11.17 6.71 -14.59
CA ARG A 336 12.52 7.16 -14.25
C ARG A 336 12.63 7.34 -12.75
N VAL A 337 13.80 7.05 -12.17
CA VAL A 337 14.01 7.17 -10.72
C VAL A 337 14.63 8.52 -10.39
N CYS A 338 14.09 9.19 -9.37
CA CYS A 338 14.64 10.41 -8.80
C CYS A 338 15.64 10.06 -7.70
N VAL A 339 16.91 10.43 -7.92
CA VAL A 339 18.04 10.18 -7.02
C VAL A 339 18.67 11.51 -6.68
N ASN A 340 18.58 11.92 -5.41
CA ASN A 340 19.18 13.16 -4.91
C ASN A 340 18.81 14.43 -5.71
N GLY A 341 17.64 14.44 -6.37
CA GLY A 341 17.17 15.55 -7.19
C GLY A 341 17.51 15.47 -8.67
N ALA A 342 18.25 14.46 -9.11
CA ALA A 342 18.48 14.13 -10.53
C ALA A 342 17.64 12.91 -10.94
N PHE A 343 17.34 12.79 -12.23
CA PHE A 343 16.62 11.64 -12.77
C PHE A 343 17.56 10.69 -13.52
N THR A 344 17.28 9.39 -13.43
CA THR A 344 17.87 8.39 -14.32
C THR A 344 17.34 8.56 -15.75
N ALA A 345 17.96 7.86 -16.70
CA ALA A 345 17.30 7.58 -17.98
C ALA A 345 15.95 6.87 -17.74
N PRO A 346 14.96 7.07 -18.62
CA PRO A 346 13.70 6.34 -18.55
C PRO A 346 13.89 4.87 -18.97
N PHE A 347 13.16 3.96 -18.34
CA PHE A 347 13.08 2.55 -18.69
C PHE A 347 11.62 2.11 -18.76
N ALA A 348 11.35 1.03 -19.50
CA ALA A 348 10.01 0.44 -19.61
C ALA A 348 9.65 -0.31 -18.32
N ILE A 349 8.38 -0.23 -17.93
CA ILE A 349 7.81 -1.09 -16.89
C ILE A 349 7.03 -2.19 -17.60
N ARG A 350 7.36 -3.46 -17.32
CA ARG A 350 6.71 -4.62 -17.95
C ARG A 350 6.03 -5.55 -16.94
N ASN A 351 6.29 -5.34 -15.66
CA ASN A 351 5.68 -6.07 -14.58
C ASN A 351 5.52 -5.16 -13.35
N GLY A 352 4.81 -5.69 -12.37
CA GLY A 352 4.56 -5.07 -11.09
C GLY A 352 3.31 -4.22 -11.06
N THR A 353 2.78 -4.06 -9.87
CA THR A 353 1.75 -3.09 -9.53
C THR A 353 2.41 -1.87 -8.90
N ARG A 354 1.91 -0.68 -9.24
CA ARG A 354 2.59 0.58 -8.92
C ARG A 354 2.33 0.98 -7.48
N GLN A 355 3.39 1.02 -6.67
CA GLN A 355 3.28 1.52 -5.30
C GLN A 355 2.88 3.00 -5.29
N GLY A 356 1.73 3.31 -4.70
CA GLY A 356 1.15 4.65 -4.69
C GLY A 356 -0.02 4.87 -5.66
N CYS A 357 -0.32 3.88 -6.52
CA CYS A 357 -1.55 3.84 -7.30
C CYS A 357 -2.72 3.30 -6.43
N PRO A 358 -3.90 3.96 -6.42
CA PRO A 358 -5.06 3.50 -5.65
C PRO A 358 -5.58 2.11 -6.03
N LEU A 359 -5.48 1.73 -7.31
CA LEU A 359 -5.99 0.45 -7.82
C LEU A 359 -5.03 -0.73 -7.57
N SER A 360 -3.71 -0.45 -7.48
CA SER A 360 -2.67 -1.48 -7.38
C SER A 360 -2.86 -2.46 -6.22
N PRO A 361 -3.21 -2.05 -4.99
CA PRO A 361 -3.42 -2.99 -3.89
C PRO A 361 -4.56 -3.98 -4.11
N LEU A 362 -5.62 -3.56 -4.82
CA LEU A 362 -6.80 -4.37 -5.10
C LEU A 362 -6.46 -5.44 -6.14
N LEU A 363 -5.77 -5.03 -7.21
CA LEU A 363 -5.27 -5.98 -8.22
C LEU A 363 -4.27 -6.96 -7.61
N PHE A 364 -3.41 -6.49 -6.72
CA PHE A 364 -2.43 -7.34 -6.03
C PHE A 364 -3.10 -8.47 -5.24
N VAL A 365 -4.11 -8.17 -4.41
CA VAL A 365 -4.78 -9.22 -3.64
C VAL A 365 -5.60 -10.17 -4.53
N LEU A 366 -6.17 -9.67 -5.63
CA LEU A 366 -6.82 -10.51 -6.63
C LEU A 366 -5.83 -11.47 -7.28
N THR A 367 -4.60 -11.02 -7.60
CA THR A 367 -3.58 -11.90 -8.18
C THR A 367 -3.08 -12.98 -7.22
N LEU A 368 -3.14 -12.74 -5.91
CA LEU A 368 -2.75 -13.72 -4.90
C LEU A 368 -3.84 -14.78 -4.63
N GLU A 369 -5.11 -14.45 -4.86
CA GLU A 369 -6.21 -15.33 -4.47
C GLU A 369 -6.16 -16.73 -5.11
N PRO A 370 -5.81 -16.92 -6.39
CA PRO A 370 -5.63 -18.26 -6.96
C PRO A 370 -4.57 -19.09 -6.25
N PHE A 371 -3.45 -18.47 -5.83
CA PHE A 371 -2.41 -19.15 -5.05
C PHE A 371 -2.94 -19.57 -3.66
N LEU A 372 -3.63 -18.67 -2.97
CA LEU A 372 -4.22 -19.00 -1.67
C LEU A 372 -5.31 -20.08 -1.79
N THR A 373 -6.09 -20.08 -2.89
CA THR A 373 -7.07 -21.14 -3.17
C THR A 373 -6.38 -22.47 -3.40
N ALA A 374 -5.29 -22.52 -4.16
CA ALA A 374 -4.52 -23.74 -4.35
C ALA A 374 -4.12 -24.36 -3.00
N ILE A 375 -3.58 -23.55 -2.07
CA ILE A 375 -3.24 -23.99 -0.72
C ILE A 375 -4.46 -24.51 0.06
N ARG A 376 -5.59 -23.80 -0.01
CA ARG A 376 -6.83 -24.21 0.68
C ARG A 376 -7.36 -25.55 0.17
N THR A 377 -7.35 -25.74 -1.14
CA THR A 377 -7.95 -26.90 -1.81
C THR A 377 -7.02 -28.11 -1.90
N ASP A 378 -5.71 -27.94 -1.66
CA ASP A 378 -4.76 -29.05 -1.77
C ASP A 378 -5.02 -30.08 -0.64
N PRO A 379 -5.35 -31.34 -0.97
CA PRO A 379 -5.58 -32.38 0.02
C PRO A 379 -4.32 -32.82 0.76
N ASN A 380 -3.13 -32.55 0.22
CA ASN A 380 -1.85 -32.88 0.86
C ASN A 380 -1.43 -31.85 1.92
N ILE A 381 -2.10 -30.70 1.96
CA ILE A 381 -1.85 -29.67 2.97
C ILE A 381 -2.90 -29.82 4.06
N THR A 382 -2.50 -30.35 5.22
CA THR A 382 -3.39 -30.48 6.39
C THR A 382 -3.21 -29.29 7.32
N GLY A 383 -4.27 -28.50 7.48
CA GLY A 383 -4.31 -27.37 8.41
C GLY A 383 -4.85 -27.74 9.78
N VAL A 384 -5.04 -26.73 10.64
CA VAL A 384 -5.64 -26.91 11.96
C VAL A 384 -7.15 -27.03 11.84
N GLU A 385 -7.72 -28.10 12.38
CA GLU A 385 -9.16 -28.31 12.40
C GLU A 385 -9.78 -27.71 13.66
N VAL A 386 -10.77 -26.84 13.47
CA VAL A 386 -11.58 -26.28 14.56
C VAL A 386 -13.05 -26.45 14.20
N GLY A 387 -13.68 -27.45 14.81
CA GLY A 387 -15.05 -27.84 14.44
C GLY A 387 -15.11 -28.29 12.97
N PRO A 388 -16.07 -27.79 12.16
CA PRO A 388 -16.21 -28.20 10.76
C PRO A 388 -15.25 -27.46 9.80
N ARG A 389 -14.35 -26.61 10.30
CA ARG A 389 -13.48 -25.77 9.48
C ARG A 389 -12.02 -26.17 9.63
N GLN A 390 -11.33 -26.21 8.49
CA GLN A 390 -9.89 -26.37 8.45
C GLN A 390 -9.21 -25.04 8.12
N HIS A 391 -8.25 -24.66 8.93
CA HIS A 391 -7.50 -23.42 8.80
C HIS A 391 -6.09 -23.72 8.26
N LYS A 392 -5.82 -23.34 7.00
CA LYS A 392 -4.53 -23.57 6.33
C LYS A 392 -3.69 -22.31 6.14
N VAL A 393 -4.32 -21.16 5.89
CA VAL A 393 -3.59 -19.92 5.57
C VAL A 393 -4.28 -18.68 6.12
N ALA A 394 -3.51 -17.71 6.61
CA ALA A 394 -3.90 -16.32 6.89
C ALA A 394 -2.97 -15.38 6.11
N ALA A 395 -3.51 -14.34 5.48
CA ALA A 395 -2.75 -13.41 4.65
C ALA A 395 -3.03 -11.95 5.03
N TYR A 396 -1.99 -11.13 5.04
CA TYR A 396 -2.08 -9.68 5.11
C TYR A 396 -1.26 -9.11 3.94
N ALA A 397 -1.93 -8.81 2.83
CA ALA A 397 -1.23 -8.45 1.60
C ALA A 397 -0.22 -9.53 1.19
N ASP A 398 1.08 -9.20 1.21
CA ASP A 398 2.24 -10.03 0.90
C ASP A 398 2.78 -10.87 2.07
N ASP A 399 2.30 -10.62 3.30
CA ASP A 399 2.63 -11.43 4.48
C ASP A 399 1.69 -12.63 4.59
N PHE A 400 2.25 -13.85 4.65
CA PHE A 400 1.49 -15.09 4.79
C PHE A 400 1.86 -15.85 6.06
N PHE A 401 0.84 -16.44 6.68
CA PHE A 401 0.95 -17.41 7.76
C PHE A 401 0.27 -18.70 7.33
N PHE A 402 1.05 -19.78 7.23
CA PHE A 402 0.55 -21.12 6.95
C PHE A 402 0.50 -21.93 8.23
N PHE A 403 -0.62 -22.62 8.43
CA PHE A 403 -0.88 -23.46 9.60
C PHE A 403 -0.84 -24.92 9.15
N PHE A 404 0.00 -25.71 9.80
CA PHE A 404 0.13 -27.14 9.54
C PHE A 404 -0.16 -27.92 10.81
N PHE A 405 -0.95 -28.97 10.66
CA PHE A 405 -1.07 -30.01 11.66
C PHE A 405 0.07 -31.02 11.48
N LEU A 406 0.80 -31.31 12.55
CA LEU A 406 1.84 -32.34 12.54
C LEU A 406 1.22 -33.66 13.01
N ILE A 407 1.35 -34.70 12.16
CA ILE A 407 0.88 -36.07 12.42
C ILE A 407 1.97 -36.87 13.12
#